data_AF-A0A1E4B313-F1
#
_entry.id   AF-A0A1E4B313-F1
#
_cell.length_a   1.000
_cell.length_b   1.000
_cell.length_c   1.000
_cell.angle_alpha   90.00
_cell.angle_beta   90.00
_cell.angle_gamma   90.00
#
_symmetry.space_group_name_H-M   'P 1'
#
loop_
_entity.id
_entity.type
_entity.pdbx_description
1 polymer ?
#
loop_
_entity_poly.entity_id
_entity_poly.type
_entity_poly.pdbx_seq_one_letter_code
_entity_poly.pdbx_strand_id
1 'polypeptide(L)'
;MGDAASSPCRDELTAASLIQIDYIAPPAGVSDYITILYHFRCDEPVIRDIQPASVGMLALFPYGKGHLSFGNGWRDPNHEVALLTPLSAACPMEVEGPFHAIGASLSPLGWAALTGLHAGEHGNRMHPAPSILGPEIAELGTEWIAGYRAGLMTGPQCALQLAQYIARKVRPVDPRHAALIAAVNRWLGSSLNPQIADLMACTDYSQRQVQRLCERFFGLPPKALARKYRALRAAALMSFPALSSEVEAELGEAFFDQSHMIREITRFVGRTPARLADKTTPYLSEIIAPQNLRELGV
;
A
#
# COMPACT_ATOMS: atom_id res chain seq x y z
N MET A 1 -25.45 -26.52 37.45
CA MET A 1 -25.63 -26.95 36.06
C MET A 1 -26.23 -25.77 35.32
N GLY A 2 -25.43 -25.14 34.46
CA GLY A 2 -25.74 -23.86 33.82
C GLY A 2 -24.45 -23.26 33.29
N ASP A 3 -23.76 -24.04 32.47
CA ASP A 3 -22.54 -23.65 31.77
C ASP A 3 -22.97 -22.69 30.66
N ALA A 4 -22.83 -21.39 30.91
CA ALA A 4 -23.13 -20.35 29.96
C ALA A 4 -22.00 -20.33 28.93
N ALA A 5 -22.32 -20.95 27.78
CA ALA A 5 -21.64 -20.88 26.49
C ALA A 5 -20.57 -19.79 26.40
N SER A 6 -19.32 -20.26 26.33
CA SER A 6 -18.15 -19.52 25.88
C SER A 6 -18.47 -18.66 24.66
N SER A 7 -18.15 -17.37 24.76
CA SER A 7 -18.16 -16.45 23.62
C SER A 7 -17.21 -16.99 22.54
N PRO A 8 -17.62 -17.09 21.26
CA PRO A 8 -16.70 -17.49 20.20
C PRO A 8 -15.63 -16.40 20.03
N CYS A 9 -14.38 -16.85 20.01
CA CYS A 9 -13.13 -16.09 19.83
C CYS A 9 -13.26 -15.04 18.73
N ARG A 10 -13.05 -13.76 19.06
CA ARG A 10 -12.94 -12.66 18.09
C ARG A 10 -11.50 -12.54 17.59
N ASP A 11 -11.29 -13.00 16.36
CA ASP A 11 -10.38 -12.46 15.33
C ASP A 11 -8.90 -12.29 15.69
N GLU A 12 -8.18 -13.40 15.83
CA GLU A 12 -6.72 -13.39 15.83
C GLU A 12 -6.19 -13.23 14.39
N LEU A 13 -5.21 -12.34 14.18
CA LEU A 13 -4.55 -12.16 12.89
C LEU A 13 -3.70 -13.40 12.58
N THR A 14 -3.57 -13.74 11.30
CA THR A 14 -2.66 -14.80 10.86
C THR A 14 -1.24 -14.49 11.29
N ALA A 15 -0.59 -15.46 11.95
CA ALA A 15 0.79 -15.32 12.41
C ALA A 15 1.70 -15.03 11.22
N ALA A 16 2.51 -13.97 11.28
CA ALA A 16 3.26 -13.57 10.10
C ALA A 16 4.46 -14.49 9.80
N SER A 17 4.82 -15.42 10.68
CA SER A 17 5.72 -16.53 10.35
C SER A 17 5.16 -17.48 9.29
N LEU A 18 3.84 -17.46 9.05
CA LEU A 18 3.15 -18.25 8.03
C LEU A 18 3.00 -17.49 6.70
N ILE A 19 3.49 -16.26 6.66
CA ILE A 19 3.42 -15.37 5.51
C ILE A 19 4.82 -15.23 4.91
N GLN A 20 4.90 -15.39 3.59
CA GLN A 20 6.13 -15.16 2.83
C GLN A 20 5.90 -14.05 1.82
N ILE A 21 6.83 -13.10 1.74
CA ILE A 21 6.81 -12.07 0.70
C ILE A 21 8.17 -11.99 0.03
N ASP A 22 8.18 -12.09 -1.30
CA ASP A 22 9.33 -11.68 -2.09
C ASP A 22 9.12 -10.27 -2.62
N TYR A 23 10.11 -9.41 -2.41
CA TYR A 23 10.16 -8.10 -3.03
C TYR A 23 11.09 -8.11 -4.22
N ILE A 24 10.58 -7.64 -5.34
CA ILE A 24 11.27 -7.61 -6.62
C ILE A 24 11.45 -6.14 -7.00
N ALA A 25 12.68 -5.77 -7.34
CA ALA A 25 12.94 -4.42 -7.83
C ALA A 25 12.25 -4.22 -9.19
N PRO A 26 11.58 -3.08 -9.42
CA PRO A 26 11.01 -2.78 -10.72
C PRO A 26 12.16 -2.62 -11.75
N PRO A 27 11.96 -3.06 -13.01
CA PRO A 27 12.92 -2.77 -14.08
C PRO A 27 13.14 -1.27 -14.24
N ALA A 28 14.37 -0.86 -14.57
CA ALA A 28 14.75 0.56 -14.65
C ALA A 28 13.86 1.41 -15.58
N GLY A 29 13.31 0.82 -16.65
CA GLY A 29 12.42 1.52 -17.57
C GLY A 29 11.04 1.88 -17.00
N VAL A 30 10.67 1.38 -15.82
CA VAL A 30 9.36 1.62 -15.18
C VAL A 30 9.45 2.01 -13.71
N SER A 31 10.65 2.25 -13.17
CA SER A 31 10.85 2.59 -11.76
C SER A 31 10.17 3.89 -11.33
N ASP A 32 9.91 4.80 -12.26
CA ASP A 32 9.14 6.04 -11.97
C ASP A 32 7.66 5.77 -11.74
N TYR A 33 7.13 4.67 -12.28
CA TYR A 33 5.71 4.31 -12.23
C TYR A 33 5.42 3.21 -11.19
N ILE A 34 6.39 2.36 -10.91
CA ILE A 34 6.25 1.22 -10.00
C ILE A 34 7.25 1.39 -8.86
N THR A 35 6.76 1.45 -7.61
CA THR A 35 7.63 1.56 -6.43
C THR A 35 8.23 0.21 -6.08
N ILE A 36 7.41 -0.83 -6.15
CA ILE A 36 7.81 -2.20 -5.84
C ILE A 36 6.94 -3.23 -6.54
N LEU A 37 7.57 -4.36 -6.90
CA LEU A 37 6.90 -5.58 -7.30
C LEU A 37 6.95 -6.56 -6.13
N TYR A 38 5.89 -7.32 -5.91
CA TYR A 38 5.83 -8.25 -4.79
C TYR A 38 5.17 -9.57 -5.16
N HIS A 39 5.54 -10.62 -4.42
CA HIS A 39 4.86 -11.91 -4.41
C HIS A 39 4.60 -12.33 -2.97
N PHE A 40 3.36 -12.17 -2.52
CA PHE A 40 2.85 -12.60 -1.23
C PHE A 40 2.30 -14.03 -1.33
N ARG A 41 2.60 -14.87 -0.34
CA ARG A 41 2.09 -16.24 -0.20
C ARG A 41 1.75 -16.56 1.26
N CYS A 42 0.60 -17.19 1.48
CA CYS A 42 0.23 -17.81 2.73
C CYS A 42 -0.69 -19.01 2.43
N ASP A 43 -0.31 -20.20 2.91
CA ASP A 43 -1.02 -21.44 2.57
C ASP A 43 -2.02 -21.89 3.64
N GLU A 44 -2.27 -21.05 4.64
CA GLU A 44 -3.27 -21.29 5.68
C GLU A 44 -4.70 -21.33 5.10
N PRO A 45 -5.62 -22.13 5.67
CA PRO A 45 -6.99 -22.26 5.17
C PRO A 45 -7.82 -20.98 5.36
N VAL A 46 -7.49 -20.16 6.36
CA VAL A 46 -8.13 -18.86 6.61
C VAL A 46 -7.05 -17.85 6.93
N ILE A 47 -6.99 -16.78 6.16
CA ILE A 47 -6.05 -15.68 6.34
C ILE A 47 -6.83 -14.47 6.83
N ARG A 48 -6.45 -13.95 7.99
CA ARG A 48 -6.94 -12.67 8.51
C ARG A 48 -5.77 -11.74 8.69
N ASP A 49 -5.82 -10.63 7.98
CA ASP A 49 -4.80 -9.61 8.10
C ASP A 49 -5.38 -8.20 7.96
N ILE A 50 -4.51 -7.20 7.92
CA ILE A 50 -4.85 -5.79 7.79
C ILE A 50 -3.96 -5.23 6.69
N GLN A 51 -4.59 -4.71 5.64
CA GLN A 51 -3.93 -3.96 4.60
C GLN A 51 -3.69 -2.52 5.08
N PRO A 52 -2.43 -2.04 5.18
CA PRO A 52 -2.15 -0.67 5.56
C PRO A 52 -2.64 0.35 4.53
N ALA A 53 -2.75 1.61 4.98
CA ALA A 53 -2.84 2.74 4.07
C ALA A 53 -1.65 2.71 3.11
N SER A 54 -1.93 2.77 1.81
CA SER A 54 -0.95 2.47 0.77
C SER A 54 -1.23 3.26 -0.49
N VAL A 55 -0.29 3.22 -1.43
CA VAL A 55 -0.51 3.66 -2.81
C VAL A 55 -1.39 2.66 -3.56
N GLY A 56 -1.81 2.99 -4.78
CA GLY A 56 -2.59 2.07 -5.59
C GLY A 56 -1.76 0.86 -6.05
N MET A 57 -2.40 -0.28 -6.30
CA MET A 57 -1.73 -1.52 -6.71
C MET A 57 -2.50 -2.21 -7.82
N LEU A 58 -1.78 -2.78 -8.78
CA LEU A 58 -2.31 -3.75 -9.74
C LEU A 58 -1.82 -5.13 -9.32
N ALA A 59 -2.74 -6.08 -9.10
CA ALA A 59 -2.40 -7.39 -8.57
C ALA A 59 -3.16 -8.53 -9.25
N LEU A 60 -2.47 -9.67 -9.34
CA LEU A 60 -2.99 -10.98 -9.67
C LEU A 60 -3.24 -11.73 -8.36
N PHE A 61 -4.34 -12.47 -8.30
CA PHE A 61 -4.69 -13.34 -7.18
C PHE A 61 -4.88 -14.77 -7.67
N PRO A 62 -3.79 -15.54 -7.86
CA PRO A 62 -3.89 -16.92 -8.34
C PRO A 62 -4.62 -17.84 -7.39
N TYR A 63 -4.60 -17.58 -6.08
CA TYR A 63 -5.30 -18.38 -5.09
C TYR A 63 -5.97 -17.48 -4.06
N GLY A 64 -7.03 -18.03 -3.47
CA GLY A 64 -7.76 -17.44 -2.36
C GLY A 64 -8.88 -16.50 -2.81
N LYS A 65 -9.98 -16.55 -2.09
CA LYS A 65 -11.14 -15.67 -2.29
C LYS A 65 -11.51 -15.03 -0.96
N GLY A 66 -11.71 -13.72 -0.98
CA GLY A 66 -11.87 -12.95 0.23
C GLY A 66 -12.30 -11.52 -0.07
N HIS A 67 -12.19 -10.67 0.94
CA HIS A 67 -12.60 -9.29 0.83
C HIS A 67 -11.74 -8.34 1.68
N LEU A 68 -11.67 -7.09 1.25
CA LEU A 68 -11.26 -5.97 2.10
C LEU A 68 -12.47 -5.29 2.72
N SER A 69 -12.39 -4.94 4.00
CA SER A 69 -13.42 -4.17 4.72
C SER A 69 -12.97 -2.74 4.94
N PHE A 70 -13.69 -1.77 4.39
CA PHE A 70 -13.33 -0.35 4.46
C PHE A 70 -14.06 0.37 5.60
N GLY A 71 -13.48 1.47 6.10
CA GLY A 71 -14.02 2.22 7.25
C GLY A 71 -15.40 2.84 7.05
N ASN A 72 -15.89 2.91 5.81
CA ASN A 72 -17.25 3.34 5.47
C ASN A 72 -18.28 2.19 5.46
N GLY A 73 -17.88 0.98 5.88
CA GLY A 73 -18.72 -0.22 5.93
C GLY A 73 -18.78 -1.02 4.63
N TRP A 74 -18.15 -0.56 3.55
CA TRP A 74 -18.08 -1.31 2.31
C TRP A 74 -17.17 -2.52 2.44
N ARG A 75 -17.52 -3.59 1.70
CA ARG A 75 -16.68 -4.76 1.52
C ARG A 75 -16.52 -5.02 0.04
N ASP A 76 -15.29 -4.97 -0.46
CA ASP A 76 -15.01 -5.31 -1.85
C ASP A 76 -14.26 -6.65 -1.91
N PRO A 77 -14.71 -7.59 -2.76
CA PRO A 77 -14.04 -8.87 -2.93
C PRO A 77 -12.72 -8.72 -3.69
N ASN A 78 -11.80 -9.68 -3.52
CA ASN A 78 -10.67 -9.81 -4.45
C ASN A 78 -11.14 -10.39 -5.80
N HIS A 79 -10.54 -9.90 -6.88
CA HIS A 79 -10.73 -10.42 -8.23
C HIS A 79 -9.46 -11.16 -8.67
N GLU A 80 -9.53 -12.09 -9.63
CA GLU A 80 -8.30 -12.75 -10.12
C GLU A 80 -7.29 -11.73 -10.65
N VAL A 81 -7.77 -10.67 -11.28
CA VAL A 81 -6.98 -9.51 -11.67
C VAL A 81 -7.66 -8.27 -11.10
N ALA A 82 -7.04 -7.62 -10.12
CA ALA A 82 -7.66 -6.53 -9.38
C ALA A 82 -6.78 -5.27 -9.35
N LEU A 83 -7.46 -4.13 -9.28
CA LEU A 83 -6.86 -2.84 -9.03
C LEU A 83 -7.30 -2.37 -7.63
N LEU A 84 -6.36 -2.39 -6.69
CA LEU A 84 -6.53 -1.77 -5.39
C LEU A 84 -6.23 -0.27 -5.54
N THR A 85 -7.23 0.56 -5.29
CA THR A 85 -7.06 2.02 -5.33
C THR A 85 -6.28 2.52 -4.12
N PRO A 86 -5.69 3.73 -4.16
CA PRO A 86 -4.98 4.29 -3.01
C PRO A 86 -5.82 4.25 -1.73
N LEU A 87 -5.22 3.78 -0.65
CA LEU A 87 -5.88 3.64 0.64
C LEU A 87 -5.51 4.79 1.57
N SER A 88 -6.54 5.44 2.12
CA SER A 88 -6.40 6.56 3.05
C SER A 88 -6.21 6.14 4.51
N ALA A 89 -6.53 4.89 4.82
CA ALA A 89 -6.44 4.28 6.15
C ALA A 89 -6.23 2.77 5.99
N ALA A 90 -5.86 2.09 7.08
CA ALA A 90 -5.77 0.64 7.08
C ALA A 90 -7.17 0.00 6.96
N CYS A 91 -7.26 -1.14 6.28
CA CYS A 91 -8.49 -1.91 6.13
C CYS A 91 -8.24 -3.40 6.47
N PRO A 92 -9.11 -4.03 7.28
CA PRO A 92 -9.06 -5.47 7.50
C PRO A 92 -9.28 -6.28 6.22
N MET A 93 -8.61 -7.41 6.16
CA MET A 93 -8.67 -8.40 5.09
C MET A 93 -9.03 -9.76 5.69
N GLU A 94 -9.95 -10.47 5.05
CA GLU A 94 -10.25 -11.88 5.35
C GLU A 94 -10.31 -12.65 4.04
N VAL A 95 -9.61 -13.80 3.98
CA VAL A 95 -9.47 -14.62 2.79
C VAL A 95 -9.58 -16.10 3.15
N GLU A 96 -10.38 -16.84 2.38
CA GLU A 96 -10.36 -18.30 2.33
C GLU A 96 -9.16 -18.74 1.49
N GLY A 97 -8.24 -19.47 2.10
CA GLY A 97 -6.94 -19.80 1.53
C GLY A 97 -6.88 -21.09 0.70
N PRO A 98 -5.69 -21.44 0.16
CA PRO A 98 -4.43 -20.68 0.25
C PRO A 98 -4.53 -19.31 -0.44
N PHE A 99 -3.78 -18.31 0.01
CA PHE A 99 -3.83 -16.95 -0.51
C PHE A 99 -2.49 -16.50 -1.10
N HIS A 100 -2.48 -16.28 -2.41
CA HIS A 100 -1.30 -15.80 -3.13
C HIS A 100 -1.68 -14.51 -3.85
N ALA A 101 -0.85 -13.49 -3.71
CA ALA A 101 -1.01 -12.21 -4.39
C ALA A 101 0.31 -11.79 -5.04
N ILE A 102 0.27 -11.49 -6.34
CA ILE A 102 1.43 -11.04 -7.11
C ILE A 102 1.08 -9.68 -7.68
N GLY A 103 1.84 -8.64 -7.34
CA GLY A 103 1.41 -7.29 -7.70
C GLY A 103 2.52 -6.28 -7.90
N ALA A 104 2.09 -5.14 -8.41
CA ALA A 104 2.89 -3.94 -8.61
C ALA A 104 2.25 -2.79 -7.84
N SER A 105 2.97 -2.23 -6.87
CA SER A 105 2.59 -0.98 -6.22
C SER A 105 2.96 0.19 -7.12
N LEU A 106 1.99 1.05 -7.38
CA LEU A 106 2.10 2.16 -8.30
C LEU A 106 2.50 3.42 -7.55
N SER A 107 3.53 4.12 -8.03
CA SER A 107 3.80 5.47 -7.55
C SER A 107 2.59 6.38 -7.85
N PRO A 108 2.44 7.54 -7.20
CA PRO A 108 1.39 8.49 -7.56
C PRO A 108 1.43 8.89 -9.05
N LEU A 109 2.64 8.94 -9.64
CA LEU A 109 2.82 9.14 -11.07
C LEU A 109 2.35 7.93 -11.89
N GLY A 110 2.70 6.71 -11.47
CA GLY A 110 2.22 5.47 -12.09
C GLY A 110 0.71 5.32 -12.04
N TRP A 111 0.09 5.63 -10.91
CA TRP A 111 -1.36 5.63 -10.75
C TRP A 111 -2.03 6.58 -11.75
N ALA A 112 -1.54 7.83 -11.81
CA ALA A 112 -2.06 8.84 -12.72
C ALA A 112 -1.86 8.44 -14.20
N ALA A 113 -0.68 7.95 -14.55
CA ALA A 113 -0.31 7.57 -15.91
C ALA A 113 -1.06 6.32 -16.41
N LEU A 114 -1.29 5.35 -15.53
CA LEU A 114 -1.93 4.08 -15.88
C LEU A 114 -3.45 4.19 -15.91
N THR A 115 -4.05 4.85 -14.91
CA THR A 115 -5.51 4.83 -14.69
C THR A 115 -6.20 6.11 -15.18
N GLY A 116 -5.52 7.26 -15.09
CA GLY A 116 -6.13 8.58 -15.29
C GLY A 116 -7.16 8.99 -14.22
N LEU A 117 -7.42 8.15 -13.21
CA LEU A 117 -8.45 8.37 -12.20
C LEU A 117 -8.00 9.34 -11.11
N HIS A 118 -8.97 10.08 -10.55
CA HIS A 118 -8.77 10.92 -9.37
C HIS A 118 -8.66 10.05 -8.11
N ALA A 119 -7.46 9.93 -7.54
CA ALA A 119 -7.17 9.07 -6.40
C ALA A 119 -8.06 9.34 -5.18
N GLY A 120 -8.45 10.60 -4.94
CA GLY A 120 -9.30 10.95 -3.79
C GLY A 120 -10.79 10.65 -3.99
N GLU A 121 -11.25 10.60 -5.25
CA GLU A 121 -12.67 10.35 -5.56
C GLU A 121 -12.92 8.85 -5.74
N HIS A 122 -11.93 8.13 -6.25
CA HIS A 122 -11.99 6.69 -6.52
C HIS A 122 -11.22 5.84 -5.50
N GLY A 123 -10.64 6.45 -4.46
CA GLY A 123 -9.84 5.75 -3.46
C GLY A 123 -10.65 4.87 -2.51
N ASN A 124 -9.96 4.04 -1.74
CA ASN A 124 -10.54 3.11 -0.75
C ASN A 124 -11.51 2.08 -1.35
N ARG A 125 -11.19 1.56 -2.54
CA ARG A 125 -11.92 0.52 -3.26
C ARG A 125 -10.99 -0.55 -3.81
N MET A 126 -11.52 -1.77 -3.96
CA MET A 126 -10.96 -2.82 -4.80
C MET A 126 -11.85 -3.00 -6.03
N HIS A 127 -11.27 -2.89 -7.21
CA HIS A 127 -12.00 -3.05 -8.48
C HIS A 127 -11.46 -4.23 -9.27
N PRO A 128 -12.28 -4.90 -10.10
CA PRO A 128 -11.74 -5.76 -11.13
C PRO A 128 -10.93 -4.90 -12.09
N ALA A 129 -9.65 -5.21 -12.29
CA ALA A 129 -8.76 -4.42 -13.15
C ALA A 129 -9.33 -4.12 -14.55
N PRO A 130 -10.03 -5.04 -15.25
CA PRO A 130 -10.55 -4.75 -16.59
C PRO A 130 -11.64 -3.67 -16.64
N SER A 131 -12.33 -3.36 -15.53
CA SER A 131 -13.33 -2.28 -15.53
C SER A 131 -12.71 -0.88 -15.67
N ILE A 132 -11.39 -0.77 -15.41
CA ILE A 132 -10.64 0.49 -15.47
C ILE A 132 -9.59 0.44 -16.58
N LEU A 133 -8.88 -0.68 -16.71
CA LEU A 133 -7.72 -0.82 -17.62
C LEU A 133 -8.07 -1.47 -18.97
N GLY A 134 -9.32 -1.93 -19.15
CA GLY A 134 -9.78 -2.60 -20.35
C GLY A 134 -9.57 -4.13 -20.32
N PRO A 135 -10.14 -4.87 -21.29
CA PRO A 135 -10.21 -6.34 -21.24
C PRO A 135 -8.86 -7.06 -21.36
N GLU A 136 -7.87 -6.46 -22.03
CA GLU A 136 -6.56 -7.09 -22.26
C GLU A 136 -5.86 -7.54 -20.96
N ILE A 137 -5.99 -6.78 -19.86
CA ILE A 137 -5.36 -7.17 -18.58
C ILE A 137 -6.01 -8.40 -17.96
N ALA A 138 -7.29 -8.65 -18.25
CA ALA A 138 -7.97 -9.86 -17.81
C ALA A 138 -7.46 -11.07 -18.60
N GLU A 139 -7.35 -10.96 -19.92
CA GLU A 139 -6.85 -12.04 -20.78
C GLU A 139 -5.42 -12.43 -20.41
N LEU A 140 -4.52 -11.44 -20.32
CA LEU A 140 -3.13 -11.64 -19.91
C LEU A 140 -3.04 -12.17 -18.47
N GLY A 141 -3.84 -11.61 -17.56
CA GLY A 141 -3.86 -12.05 -16.16
C GLY A 141 -4.33 -13.49 -16.01
N THR A 142 -5.33 -13.93 -16.78
CA THR A 142 -5.77 -15.34 -16.82
C THR A 142 -4.64 -16.25 -17.30
N GLU A 143 -3.91 -15.87 -18.35
CA GLU A 143 -2.75 -16.63 -18.85
C GLU A 143 -1.66 -16.75 -17.78
N TRP A 144 -1.24 -15.64 -17.18
CA TRP A 144 -0.17 -15.65 -16.16
C TRP A 144 -0.58 -16.40 -14.90
N ILE A 145 -1.84 -16.27 -14.46
CA ILE A 145 -2.38 -17.04 -13.33
C ILE A 145 -2.40 -18.52 -13.64
N ALA A 146 -2.82 -18.93 -14.85
CA ALA A 146 -2.79 -20.32 -15.26
C ALA A 146 -1.36 -20.86 -15.33
N GLY A 147 -0.42 -20.10 -15.89
CA GLY A 147 1.01 -20.44 -15.92
C GLY A 147 1.61 -20.59 -14.52
N TYR A 148 1.25 -19.71 -13.60
CA TYR A 148 1.65 -19.81 -12.19
C TYR A 148 1.10 -21.08 -11.52
N ARG A 149 -0.21 -21.33 -11.66
CA ARG A 149 -0.86 -22.53 -11.10
C ARG A 149 -0.28 -23.83 -11.66
N ALA A 150 0.11 -23.84 -12.93
CA ALA A 150 0.74 -24.98 -13.60
C ALA A 150 2.25 -25.14 -13.30
N GLY A 151 2.86 -24.23 -12.54
CA GLY A 151 4.30 -24.24 -12.26
C GLY A 151 5.17 -23.86 -13.46
N LEU A 152 4.58 -23.30 -14.52
CA LEU A 152 5.28 -22.84 -15.72
C LEU A 152 5.84 -21.42 -15.56
N MET A 153 5.30 -20.65 -14.62
CA MET A 153 5.76 -19.31 -14.26
C MET A 153 5.94 -19.19 -12.75
N THR A 154 7.02 -18.56 -12.32
CA THR A 154 7.20 -18.15 -10.92
C THR A 154 6.43 -16.84 -10.65
N GLY A 155 6.15 -16.54 -9.39
CA GLY A 155 5.52 -15.26 -9.04
C GLY A 155 6.37 -14.03 -9.41
N PRO A 156 7.71 -14.04 -9.23
CA PRO A 156 8.57 -13.00 -9.79
C PRO A 156 8.44 -12.82 -11.30
N GLN A 157 8.32 -13.91 -12.08
CA GLN A 157 8.09 -13.80 -13.52
C GLN A 157 6.73 -13.15 -13.84
N CYS A 158 5.67 -13.51 -13.11
CA CYS A 158 4.36 -12.87 -13.25
C CYS A 158 4.39 -11.38 -12.86
N ALA A 159 5.11 -11.02 -11.80
CA ALA A 159 5.27 -9.62 -11.40
C ALA A 159 6.01 -8.79 -12.46
N LEU A 160 7.02 -9.37 -13.11
CA LEU A 160 7.71 -8.73 -14.24
C LEU A 160 6.80 -8.59 -15.47
N GLN A 161 5.87 -9.52 -15.71
CA GLN A 161 4.86 -9.36 -16.76
C GLN A 161 3.88 -8.21 -16.47
N LEU A 162 3.46 -8.04 -15.21
CA LEU A 162 2.71 -6.84 -14.80
C LEU A 162 3.50 -5.57 -15.07
N ALA A 163 4.79 -5.54 -14.74
CA ALA A 163 5.65 -4.39 -15.01
C ALA A 163 5.75 -4.07 -16.51
N GLN A 164 5.89 -5.09 -17.37
CA GLN A 164 5.89 -4.91 -18.82
C GLN A 164 4.54 -4.41 -19.34
N TYR A 165 3.43 -4.92 -18.81
CA TYR A 165 2.10 -4.41 -19.15
C TYR A 165 1.96 -2.93 -18.78
N ILE A 166 2.35 -2.56 -17.56
CA ILE A 166 2.33 -1.16 -17.10
C ILE A 166 3.18 -0.30 -18.03
N ALA A 167 4.40 -0.72 -18.38
CA ALA A 167 5.29 -0.01 -19.31
C ALA A 167 4.62 0.34 -20.63
N ARG A 168 3.82 -0.59 -21.19
CA ARG A 168 3.12 -0.40 -22.47
C ARG A 168 1.86 0.46 -22.36
N LYS A 169 1.28 0.58 -21.16
CA LYS A 169 -0.04 1.18 -20.94
C LYS A 169 -0.03 2.54 -20.28
N VAL A 170 1.06 2.91 -19.60
CA VAL A 170 1.23 4.25 -19.04
C VAL A 170 1.12 5.31 -20.13
N ARG A 171 0.43 6.40 -19.80
CA ARG A 171 0.22 7.54 -20.69
C ARG A 171 0.99 8.75 -20.15
N PRO A 172 1.41 9.68 -21.02
CA PRO A 172 2.04 10.91 -20.57
C PRO A 172 1.15 11.68 -19.59
N VAL A 173 1.74 12.08 -18.45
CA VAL A 173 1.13 13.01 -17.50
C VAL A 173 1.69 14.40 -17.79
N ASP A 174 0.85 15.44 -17.66
CA ASP A 174 1.28 16.83 -17.81
C ASP A 174 2.59 17.09 -17.04
N PRO A 175 3.65 17.63 -17.68
CA PRO A 175 4.95 17.81 -17.03
C PRO A 175 4.90 18.65 -15.74
N ARG A 176 4.00 19.63 -15.64
CA ARG A 176 3.85 20.44 -14.43
C ARG A 176 3.17 19.67 -13.31
N HIS A 177 2.30 18.72 -13.63
CA HIS A 177 1.72 17.80 -12.65
C HIS A 177 2.74 16.73 -12.21
N ALA A 178 3.52 16.19 -13.14
CA ALA A 178 4.60 15.25 -12.81
C ALA A 178 5.65 15.90 -11.89
N ALA A 179 6.04 17.15 -12.16
CA ALA A 179 6.94 17.93 -11.31
C ALA A 179 6.37 18.16 -9.91
N LEU A 180 5.07 18.45 -9.79
CA LEU A 180 4.40 18.56 -8.50
C LEU A 180 4.39 17.23 -7.74
N ILE A 181 4.08 16.11 -8.40
CA ILE A 181 4.10 14.79 -7.78
C ILE A 181 5.49 14.51 -7.20
N ALA A 182 6.54 14.76 -7.98
CA ALA A 182 7.92 14.61 -7.51
C ALA A 182 8.26 15.53 -6.33
N ALA A 183 7.78 16.79 -6.34
CA ALA A 183 7.98 17.73 -5.24
C ALA A 183 7.27 17.29 -3.95
N VAL A 184 6.03 16.83 -4.04
CA VAL A 184 5.25 16.31 -2.90
C VAL A 184 5.92 15.05 -2.33
N ASN A 185 6.39 14.15 -3.19
CA ASN A 185 7.14 12.97 -2.78
C ASN A 185 8.41 13.31 -1.99
N ARG A 186 9.25 14.22 -2.52
CA ARG A 186 10.45 14.71 -1.80
C ARG A 186 10.09 15.36 -0.47
N TRP A 187 9.03 16.17 -0.45
CA TRP A 187 8.54 16.81 0.77
C TRP A 187 8.08 15.80 1.82
N LEU A 188 7.39 14.73 1.42
CA LEU A 188 6.98 13.65 2.32
C LEU A 188 8.18 12.81 2.81
N GLY A 189 9.25 12.72 2.01
CA GLY A 189 10.49 12.04 2.37
C GLY A 189 11.41 12.84 3.28
N SER A 190 11.33 14.17 3.28
CA SER A 190 12.35 15.03 3.90
C SER A 190 12.47 14.92 5.43
N SER A 191 11.41 14.57 6.15
CA SER A 191 11.43 14.31 7.60
C SER A 191 10.16 13.57 8.04
N LEU A 192 10.10 13.08 9.28
CA LEU A 192 8.87 12.49 9.82
C LEU A 192 7.70 13.49 9.93
N ASN A 193 7.96 14.80 10.05
CA ASN A 193 6.93 15.83 10.20
C ASN A 193 7.22 17.06 9.32
N PRO A 194 7.11 16.92 7.99
CA PRO A 194 7.52 17.97 7.07
C PRO A 194 6.53 19.14 7.09
N GLN A 195 7.04 20.38 7.01
CA GLN A 195 6.18 21.57 7.12
C GLN A 195 5.54 21.91 5.78
N ILE A 196 4.25 22.28 5.80
CA ILE A 196 3.51 22.63 4.57
C ILE A 196 4.14 23.86 3.89
N ALA A 197 4.73 24.78 4.67
CA ALA A 197 5.42 25.95 4.12
C ALA A 197 6.56 25.55 3.16
N ASP A 198 7.31 24.48 3.46
CA ASP A 198 8.40 24.00 2.62
C ASP A 198 7.89 23.45 1.29
N LEU A 199 6.75 22.75 1.30
CA LEU A 199 6.08 22.33 0.08
C LEU A 199 5.67 23.53 -0.77
N MET A 200 5.05 24.54 -0.15
CA MET A 200 4.58 25.73 -0.85
C MET A 200 5.75 26.52 -1.45
N ALA A 201 6.89 26.61 -0.75
CA ALA A 201 8.09 27.29 -1.23
C ALA A 201 8.71 26.61 -2.46
N CYS A 202 8.48 25.30 -2.64
CA CYS A 202 9.03 24.50 -3.73
C CYS A 202 8.06 24.33 -4.92
N THR A 203 6.92 25.03 -4.95
CA THR A 203 5.91 24.88 -6.02
C THR A 203 5.36 26.22 -6.49
N ASP A 204 5.11 26.37 -7.80
CA ASP A 204 4.49 27.58 -8.37
C ASP A 204 2.95 27.60 -8.27
N TYR A 205 2.37 26.69 -7.49
CA TYR A 205 0.92 26.57 -7.34
C TYR A 205 0.43 27.31 -6.11
N SER A 206 -0.76 27.91 -6.20
CA SER A 206 -1.47 28.39 -5.01
C SER A 206 -1.77 27.23 -4.05
N GLN A 207 -1.95 27.53 -2.76
CA GLN A 207 -2.28 26.54 -1.74
C GLN A 207 -3.50 25.69 -2.10
N ARG A 208 -4.56 26.32 -2.66
CA ARG A 208 -5.77 25.62 -3.11
C ARG A 208 -5.48 24.65 -4.26
N GLN A 209 -4.61 25.03 -5.19
CA GLN A 209 -4.21 24.15 -6.29
C GLN A 209 -3.39 22.96 -5.79
N VAL A 210 -2.42 23.20 -4.89
CA VAL A 210 -1.64 22.12 -4.26
C VAL A 210 -2.56 21.15 -3.54
N GLN A 211 -3.51 21.64 -2.74
CA GLN A 211 -4.48 20.79 -2.06
C GLN A 211 -5.24 19.89 -3.04
N ARG A 212 -5.85 20.48 -4.07
CA ARG A 212 -6.63 19.74 -5.06
C ARG A 212 -5.79 18.73 -5.84
N LEU A 213 -4.55 19.07 -6.19
CA LEU A 213 -3.68 18.18 -6.95
C LEU A 213 -3.12 17.04 -6.08
N CYS A 214 -2.85 17.29 -4.80
CA CYS A 214 -2.53 16.22 -3.84
C CYS A 214 -3.70 15.25 -3.68
N GLU A 215 -4.93 15.76 -3.50
CA GLU A 215 -6.14 14.93 -3.46
C GLU A 215 -6.31 14.11 -4.76
N ARG A 216 -6.02 14.72 -5.92
CA ARG A 216 -6.11 14.05 -7.22
C ARG A 216 -5.12 12.93 -7.43
N PHE A 217 -3.85 13.13 -7.08
CA PHE A 217 -2.78 12.17 -7.41
C PHE A 217 -2.43 11.22 -6.28
N PHE A 218 -2.60 11.66 -5.03
CA PHE A 218 -2.24 10.89 -3.83
C PHE A 218 -3.45 10.42 -3.02
N GLY A 219 -4.62 11.00 -3.27
CA GLY A 219 -5.86 10.65 -2.60
C GLY A 219 -6.15 11.41 -1.31
N LEU A 220 -5.24 12.29 -0.87
CA LEU A 220 -5.35 13.04 0.37
C LEU A 220 -4.78 14.46 0.23
N PRO A 221 -5.29 15.45 0.98
CA PRO A 221 -4.69 16.77 1.05
C PRO A 221 -3.32 16.73 1.77
N PRO A 222 -2.44 17.74 1.57
CA PRO A 222 -1.08 17.74 2.10
C PRO A 222 -0.98 17.39 3.59
N LYS A 223 -1.77 18.04 4.44
CA LYS A 223 -1.77 17.78 5.89
C LYS A 223 -2.12 16.33 6.23
N ALA A 224 -3.05 15.71 5.49
CA ALA A 224 -3.43 14.32 5.71
C ALA A 224 -2.37 13.34 5.15
N LEU A 225 -1.69 13.69 4.05
CA LEU A 225 -0.55 12.93 3.56
C LEU A 225 0.60 12.91 4.56
N ALA A 226 1.00 14.08 5.09
CA ALA A 226 2.04 14.17 6.10
C ALA A 226 1.71 13.28 7.32
N ARG A 227 0.46 13.29 7.77
CA ARG A 227 0.00 12.39 8.84
C ARG A 227 0.11 10.90 8.48
N LYS A 228 -0.37 10.51 7.29
CA LYS A 228 -0.31 9.13 6.79
C LYS A 228 1.13 8.63 6.75
N TYR A 229 2.02 9.36 6.06
CA TYR A 229 3.40 8.95 5.88
C TYR A 229 4.23 9.03 7.15
N ARG A 230 3.96 9.99 8.04
CA ARG A 230 4.53 10.01 9.40
C ARG A 230 4.22 8.72 10.16
N ALA A 231 2.95 8.29 10.14
CA ALA A 231 2.53 7.08 10.84
C ALA A 231 3.12 5.81 10.22
N LEU A 232 3.14 5.72 8.88
CA LEU A 232 3.78 4.62 8.16
C LEU A 232 5.28 4.55 8.46
N ARG A 233 6.01 5.64 8.28
CA ARG A 233 7.45 5.69 8.58
C ARG A 233 7.75 5.39 10.04
N ALA A 234 6.98 5.94 10.98
CA ALA A 234 7.14 5.64 12.40
C ALA A 234 6.95 4.15 12.69
N ALA A 235 5.93 3.53 12.11
CA ALA A 235 5.69 2.09 12.22
C ALA A 235 6.85 1.26 11.63
N ALA A 236 7.39 1.67 10.48
CA ALA A 236 8.55 1.04 9.86
C ALA A 236 9.77 1.11 10.78
N LEU A 237 10.06 2.29 11.32
CA LEU A 237 11.18 2.50 12.24
C LEU A 237 11.03 1.62 13.50
N MET A 238 9.85 1.60 14.11
CA MET A 238 9.55 0.78 15.29
C MET A 238 9.63 -0.72 15.05
N SER A 239 9.62 -1.17 13.79
CA SER A 239 9.76 -2.58 13.45
C SER A 239 11.20 -3.07 13.45
N PHE A 240 12.18 -2.16 13.48
CA PHE A 240 13.59 -2.54 13.60
C PHE A 240 13.94 -2.98 15.04
N PRO A 241 14.78 -4.03 15.22
CA PRO A 241 15.10 -4.56 16.54
C PRO A 241 15.81 -3.60 17.50
N ALA A 242 16.48 -2.58 16.96
CA ALA A 242 17.15 -1.54 17.72
C ALA A 242 17.04 -0.22 16.96
N LEU A 243 16.60 0.82 17.68
CA LEU A 243 16.59 2.18 17.19
C LEU A 243 17.89 2.88 17.61
N SER A 244 18.43 3.76 16.76
CA SER A 244 19.44 4.70 17.23
C SER A 244 18.79 5.77 18.11
N SER A 245 19.54 6.35 19.03
CA SER A 245 19.07 7.44 19.90
C SER A 245 18.56 8.65 19.10
N GLU A 246 19.12 8.87 17.91
CA GLU A 246 18.69 9.91 16.97
C GLU A 246 17.27 9.62 16.43
N VAL A 247 16.99 8.37 16.05
CA VAL A 247 15.67 7.95 15.56
C VAL A 247 14.63 7.99 16.68
N GLU A 248 14.99 7.61 17.91
CA GLU A 248 14.10 7.74 19.07
C GLU A 248 13.74 9.20 19.33
N ALA A 249 14.70 10.12 19.22
CA ALA A 249 14.45 11.55 19.35
C ALA A 249 13.53 12.07 18.24
N GLU A 250 13.78 11.71 16.97
CA GLU A 250 12.94 12.11 15.83
C GLU A 250 11.49 11.62 15.99
N LEU A 251 11.31 10.39 16.46
CA LEU A 251 9.99 9.83 16.78
C LEU A 251 9.31 10.60 17.92
N GLY A 252 10.07 10.97 18.97
CA GLY A 252 9.58 11.77 20.08
C GLY A 252 9.08 13.15 19.66
N GLU A 253 9.76 13.80 18.72
CA GLU A 253 9.36 15.11 18.19
C GLU A 253 8.22 15.02 17.16
N ALA A 254 8.08 13.90 16.46
CA ALA A 254 7.08 13.71 15.43
C ALA A 254 5.63 13.61 15.98
N PHE A 255 5.46 13.22 17.24
CA PHE A 255 4.15 13.02 17.87
C PHE A 255 3.99 13.84 19.15
N PHE A 256 2.79 14.43 19.33
CA PHE A 256 2.47 15.21 20.53
C PHE A 256 2.59 14.40 21.84
N ASP A 257 2.09 13.16 21.83
CA ASP A 257 2.21 12.22 22.94
C ASP A 257 2.07 10.77 22.43
N GLN A 258 2.31 9.79 23.32
CA GLN A 258 2.17 8.36 22.99
C GLN A 258 0.75 7.97 22.57
N SER A 259 -0.29 8.57 23.14
CA SER A 259 -1.68 8.25 22.79
C SER A 259 -2.00 8.71 21.36
N HIS A 260 -1.52 9.89 20.97
CA HIS A 260 -1.61 10.43 19.63
C HIS A 260 -0.85 9.55 18.63
N MET A 261 0.37 9.11 18.97
CA MET A 261 1.14 8.16 18.17
C MET A 261 0.39 6.85 17.93
N ILE A 262 -0.14 6.23 19.00
CA ILE A 262 -0.91 4.98 18.93
C ILE A 262 -2.13 5.16 18.02
N ARG A 263 -2.87 6.29 18.14
CA ARG A 263 -4.04 6.56 17.30
C ARG A 263 -3.67 6.72 15.82
N GLU A 264 -2.60 7.45 15.50
CA GLU A 264 -2.16 7.64 14.12
C GLU A 264 -1.68 6.31 13.50
N ILE A 265 -0.86 5.55 14.22
CA ILE A 265 -0.37 4.23 13.74
C ILE A 265 -1.55 3.27 13.59
N THR A 266 -2.45 3.17 14.57
CA THR A 266 -3.65 2.31 14.45
C THR A 266 -4.52 2.72 13.27
N ARG A 267 -4.64 4.02 12.97
CA ARG A 267 -5.45 4.49 11.83
C ARG A 267 -4.86 4.11 10.47
N PHE A 268 -3.56 4.34 10.27
CA PHE A 268 -2.93 4.20 8.95
C PHE A 268 -2.27 2.84 8.74
N VAL A 269 -1.82 2.18 9.80
CA VAL A 269 -1.19 0.86 9.77
C VAL A 269 -2.16 -0.23 10.22
N GLY A 270 -3.13 0.11 11.08
CA GLY A 270 -4.14 -0.83 11.57
C GLY A 270 -3.67 -1.78 12.67
N ARG A 271 -2.40 -1.65 13.10
CA ARG A 271 -1.85 -2.35 14.27
C ARG A 271 -1.37 -1.34 15.30
N THR A 272 -1.26 -1.77 16.56
CA THR A 272 -0.71 -0.94 17.64
C THR A 272 0.82 -1.02 17.63
N PRO A 273 1.55 0.01 18.12
CA PRO A 273 3.01 -0.01 18.21
C PRO A 273 3.57 -1.25 18.92
N ALA A 274 2.93 -1.68 20.01
CA ALA A 274 3.33 -2.88 20.75
C ALA A 274 3.27 -4.15 19.89
N ARG A 275 2.29 -4.25 18.98
CA ARG A 275 2.19 -5.37 18.02
C ARG A 275 3.20 -5.26 16.88
N LEU A 276 3.72 -4.07 16.56
CA LEU A 276 4.77 -3.90 15.55
C LEU A 276 6.15 -4.35 16.06
N ALA A 277 6.40 -4.19 17.36
CA ALA A 277 7.62 -4.65 18.03
C ALA A 277 7.62 -6.18 18.28
N ASP A 278 6.51 -6.85 18.03
CA ASP A 278 6.40 -8.31 18.16
C ASP A 278 7.04 -9.00 16.95
N LYS A 279 8.11 -9.76 17.21
CA LYS A 279 8.92 -10.50 16.21
C LYS A 279 8.11 -11.53 15.39
N THR A 280 6.86 -11.77 15.75
CA THR A 280 5.92 -12.64 15.04
C THR A 280 5.10 -11.91 13.95
N THR A 281 5.37 -10.62 13.69
CA THR A 281 4.69 -9.80 12.66
C THR A 281 5.53 -9.28 11.45
N PRO A 282 6.50 -10.04 10.88
CA PRO A 282 7.37 -9.58 9.76
C PRO A 282 6.66 -9.03 8.50
N TYR A 283 5.40 -9.39 8.26
CA TYR A 283 4.60 -8.87 7.14
C TYR A 283 4.54 -7.33 7.06
N LEU A 284 4.47 -6.67 8.22
CA LEU A 284 4.23 -5.22 8.29
C LEU A 284 5.52 -4.39 8.24
N SER A 285 6.57 -4.92 8.87
CA SER A 285 7.92 -4.33 8.78
C SER A 285 8.38 -4.29 7.34
N GLU A 286 8.00 -5.30 6.57
CA GLU A 286 8.33 -5.38 5.17
C GLU A 286 7.44 -4.49 4.30
N ILE A 287 6.10 -4.52 4.45
CA ILE A 287 5.19 -3.67 3.63
C ILE A 287 5.42 -2.18 3.83
N ILE A 288 5.74 -1.78 5.05
CA ILE A 288 5.95 -0.37 5.41
C ILE A 288 7.44 -0.03 5.43
N ALA A 289 8.31 -0.99 5.08
CA ALA A 289 9.76 -0.78 5.04
C ALA A 289 10.09 0.50 4.26
N PRO A 290 11.13 1.25 4.66
CA PRO A 290 11.55 2.44 3.93
C PRO A 290 11.76 2.17 2.43
N GLN A 291 12.28 0.98 2.08
CA GLN A 291 12.43 0.52 0.70
C GLN A 291 11.13 0.31 -0.09
N ASN A 292 9.98 0.26 0.58
CA ASN A 292 8.64 0.12 -0.01
C ASN A 292 7.91 1.47 -0.08
N LEU A 293 8.44 2.49 0.59
CA LEU A 293 8.08 3.90 0.48
C LEU A 293 8.98 4.65 -0.51
N ARG A 294 9.55 3.93 -1.50
CA ARG A 294 10.49 4.46 -2.51
C ARG A 294 9.95 5.66 -3.27
N GLU A 295 8.63 5.81 -3.38
CA GLU A 295 8.03 7.01 -3.94
C GLU A 295 8.50 8.28 -3.24
N LEU A 296 8.90 8.21 -1.97
CA LEU A 296 9.36 9.35 -1.18
C LEU A 296 10.81 9.79 -1.48
N GLY A 297 11.55 9.05 -2.30
CA GLY A 297 12.93 9.40 -2.70
C GLY A 297 13.95 9.36 -1.55
N VAL A 298 13.69 8.52 -0.53
CA VAL A 298 14.61 8.20 0.57
C VAL A 298 15.50 7.03 0.19
#